data_AF-A0A939V2Z7-F1
#
_entry.id   AF-A0A939V2Z7-F1
#
_cell.length_a   1.000
_cell.length_b   1.000
_cell.length_c   1.000
_cell.angle_alpha   90.00
_cell.angle_beta   90.00
_cell.angle_gamma   90.00
#
_symmetry.space_group_name_H-M   'P 1'
#
loop_
_entity.id
_entity.type
_entity.pdbx_description
1 polymer ?
#
loop_
_entity_poly.entity_id
_entity_poly.type
_entity_poly.pdbx_seq_one_letter_code
_entity_poly.pdbx_strand_id
1 'polypeptide(L)' 'MTHEELWLAIVKLAASRNMSCSGLAKFSGLDATTFNKSKRFSKYGQPRWPSTYSLAKVLNATGITMSDFVHFMPEHEPAK' A
#
# COMPACT_ATOMS: atom_id res chain seq x y z
N MET A 1 -6.45 12.46 -0.11
CA MET A 1 -6.45 11.08 0.42
C MET A 1 -7.53 10.26 -0.24
N THR A 2 -7.18 9.71 -1.41
CA THR A 2 -7.99 8.74 -2.15
C THR A 2 -7.50 7.31 -1.84
N HIS A 3 -8.35 6.32 -2.11
CA HIS A 3 -7.97 4.90 -2.00
C HIS A 3 -6.78 4.57 -2.92
N GLU A 4 -6.72 5.20 -4.09
CA GLU A 4 -5.70 5.00 -5.10
C GLU A 4 -4.34 5.53 -4.62
N GLU A 5 -4.30 6.72 -4.02
CA GLU A 5 -3.07 7.28 -3.42
C GLU A 5 -2.45 6.33 -2.40
N LEU A 6 -3.28 5.72 -1.56
CA LEU A 6 -2.79 4.81 -0.53
C LEU A 6 -2.27 3.49 -1.12
N TRP A 7 -2.92 2.98 -2.17
CA TRP A 7 -2.39 1.84 -2.93
C TRP A 7 -1.08 2.17 -3.67
N LEU A 8 -0.97 3.37 -4.23
CA LEU A 8 0.25 3.85 -4.87
C LEU A 8 1.38 4.04 -3.84
N ALA A 9 1.08 4.50 -2.63
CA ALA A 9 2.05 4.60 -1.55
C ALA A 9 2.64 3.22 -1.19
N ILE A 10 1.81 2.17 -1.12
CA ILE A 10 2.29 0.79 -0.91
C ILE A 10 3.21 0.33 -2.05
N VAL A 11 2.86 0.65 -3.31
CA VAL A 11 3.69 0.31 -4.47
C VAL A 11 5.03 1.04 -4.41
N LYS A 12 5.02 2.35 -4.12
CA LYS A 12 6.23 3.17 -3.99
C LYS A 12 7.12 2.71 -2.84
N LEU A 13 6.54 2.35 -1.70
CA LEU A 13 7.27 1.78 -0.57
C LEU A 13 7.92 0.44 -0.93
N ALA A 14 7.22 -0.43 -1.68
CA ALA A 14 7.83 -1.68 -2.15
C ALA A 14 9.01 -1.38 -3.07
N ALA A 15 8.82 -0.47 -4.04
CA ALA A 15 9.85 -0.07 -5.00
C ALA A 15 11.07 0.56 -4.31
N SER A 16 10.89 1.41 -3.29
CA SER A 16 11.99 2.04 -2.55
C SER A 16 12.86 1.03 -1.80
N ARG A 17 12.34 -0.19 -1.57
CA ARG A 17 13.06 -1.31 -0.95
C ARG A 17 13.54 -2.35 -1.96
N ASN A 18 13.49 -2.05 -3.26
CA ASN A 18 13.79 -2.99 -4.34
C ASN A 18 12.93 -4.27 -4.28
N MET A 19 11.69 -4.17 -3.78
CA MET A 19 10.74 -5.27 -3.67
C MET A 19 9.52 -5.07 -4.58
N SER A 20 8.93 -6.17 -5.03
CA SER A 20 7.58 -6.14 -5.62
C SER A 20 6.51 -6.03 -4.52
N CYS A 21 5.27 -5.67 -4.87
CA CYS A 21 4.16 -5.67 -3.91
C CYS A 21 3.98 -7.03 -3.22
N SER A 22 4.15 -8.12 -3.95
CA SER A 22 4.11 -9.49 -3.39
C SER A 22 5.32 -9.79 -2.51
N GLY A 23 6.50 -9.26 -2.87
CA GLY A 23 7.71 -9.33 -2.04
C GLY A 23 7.52 -8.61 -0.71
N LEU A 24 6.98 -7.39 -0.74
CA LEU A 24 6.65 -6.59 0.45
C LEU A 24 5.62 -7.32 1.34
N ALA A 25 4.59 -7.93 0.72
CA ALA A 25 3.59 -8.70 1.46
C ALA A 25 4.24 -9.89 2.19
N LYS A 26 5.04 -10.70 1.50
CA LYS A 26 5.77 -11.83 2.09
C LYS A 26 6.72 -11.37 3.20
N PHE A 27 7.47 -10.30 2.95
CA PHE A 27 8.38 -9.69 3.92
C PHE A 27 7.63 -9.24 5.19
N SER A 28 6.39 -8.78 5.04
CA SER A 28 5.54 -8.34 6.15
C SER A 28 4.78 -9.48 6.84
N GLY A 29 5.03 -10.74 6.48
CA GLY A 29 4.30 -11.90 7.00
C GLY A 29 2.85 -11.98 6.54
N LEU A 30 2.52 -11.34 5.42
CA LEU A 30 1.22 -11.39 4.76
C LEU A 30 1.25 -12.36 3.58
N ASP A 31 0.06 -12.79 3.14
CA ASP A 31 -0.06 -13.55 1.91
C ASP A 31 0.43 -12.73 0.70
N ALA A 32 1.15 -13.37 -0.23
CA ALA A 32 1.78 -12.72 -1.38
C ALA A 32 0.80 -11.97 -2.29
N THR A 33 -0.50 -12.31 -2.23
CA THR A 33 -1.55 -11.69 -3.03
C THR A 33 -2.24 -10.50 -2.35
N THR A 34 -1.90 -10.21 -1.09
CA THR A 34 -2.57 -9.17 -0.27
C THR A 34 -2.61 -7.80 -0.95
N PHE A 35 -1.56 -7.45 -1.69
CA PHE A 35 -1.44 -6.15 -2.36
C PHE A 35 -1.64 -6.19 -3.88
N ASN A 36 -2.14 -7.31 -4.43
CA ASN A 36 -2.40 -7.47 -5.86
C ASN A 36 -3.56 -6.58 -6.32
N LYS A 37 -3.52 -6.15 -7.59
CA LYS A 37 -4.58 -5.31 -8.20
C LYS A 37 -6.00 -5.88 -8.00
N SER A 38 -6.17 -7.19 -8.08
CA SER A 38 -7.47 -7.85 -7.89
C SER A 38 -8.08 -7.68 -6.49
N LYS A 39 -7.27 -7.34 -5.47
CA LYS A 39 -7.73 -7.06 -4.10
C LYS A 39 -8.05 -5.58 -3.87
N ARG A 40 -7.67 -4.69 -4.79
CA ARG A 40 -7.89 -3.24 -4.70
C ARG A 40 -9.30 -2.83 -5.06
N PHE A 41 -10.04 -3.71 -5.73
CA PHE A 41 -11.43 -3.49 -6.14
C PHE A 41 -12.31 -4.60 -5.57
N SER A 42 -13.55 -4.26 -5.24
CA SER A 42 -14.59 -5.21 -4.88
C SER A 42 -15.08 -5.97 -6.12
N LYS A 43 -15.85 -7.04 -5.90
CA LYS A 43 -16.51 -7.81 -6.98
C LYS A 43 -17.39 -6.93 -7.88
N TYR A 44 -17.90 -5.82 -7.34
CA TYR A 44 -18.72 -4.82 -8.04
C TYR A 44 -17.91 -3.65 -8.62
N GLY A 45 -16.58 -3.77 -8.73
CA GLY A 45 -15.71 -2.72 -9.28
C GLY A 45 -15.44 -1.54 -8.35
N GLN A 46 -16.05 -1.51 -7.16
CA GLN A 46 -15.86 -0.43 -6.20
C GLN A 46 -14.45 -0.47 -5.61
N PRO A 47 -13.75 0.67 -5.53
CA PRO A 47 -12.44 0.71 -4.91
C PRO A 47 -12.50 0.30 -3.43
N ARG A 48 -11.47 -0.41 -2.97
CA ARG A 48 -11.32 -0.82 -1.58
C ARG A 48 -10.13 -0.16 -0.93
N TRP A 49 -10.29 0.18 0.34
CA TRP A 49 -9.17 0.51 1.21
C TRP A 49 -8.45 -0.78 1.63
N PRO A 50 -7.11 -0.79 1.69
CA PRO A 50 -6.39 -1.86 2.35
C PRO A 50 -6.71 -1.85 3.85
N SER A 51 -6.63 -3.02 4.47
CA SER A 51 -6.93 -3.14 5.90
C SER A 51 -5.85 -2.47 6.75
N THR A 52 -6.28 -1.86 7.86
CA THR A 52 -5.36 -1.30 8.87
C THR A 52 -4.38 -2.35 9.40
N TYR A 53 -4.83 -3.61 9.52
CA TYR A 53 -3.98 -4.73 9.92
C TYR A 53 -2.84 -4.99 8.93
N SER A 54 -3.14 -5.03 7.62
CA SER A 54 -2.12 -5.21 6.58
C SER A 54 -1.13 -4.04 6.57
N LEU A 55 -1.62 -2.82 6.76
CA LEU A 55 -0.76 -1.63 6.83
C LEU A 55 0.15 -1.68 8.06
N ALA A 56 -0.38 -2.00 9.24
CA ALA A 56 0.41 -2.14 10.47
C ALA A 56 1.52 -3.19 10.34
N LYS A 57 1.25 -4.33 9.68
CA LYS A 57 2.25 -5.36 9.39
C LYS A 57 3.39 -4.83 8.51
N VAL A 58 3.06 -4.06 7.47
CA VAL A 58 4.05 -3.44 6.59
C VAL A 58 4.89 -2.42 7.35
N LEU A 59 4.26 -1.51 8.11
CA LEU A 59 4.98 -0.50 8.89
C LEU A 59 5.95 -1.15 9.88
N ASN A 60 5.49 -2.18 10.60
CA ASN A 60 6.31 -2.91 11.56
C ASN A 60 7.48 -3.63 10.88
N ALA A 61 7.22 -4.38 9.80
CA ALA A 61 8.26 -5.12 9.09
C ALA A 61 9.30 -4.22 8.43
N THR A 62 8.86 -3.08 7.89
CA THR A 62 9.75 -2.11 7.25
C THR A 62 10.45 -1.18 8.25
N GLY A 63 9.95 -1.09 9.49
CA GLY A 63 10.49 -0.20 10.51
C GLY A 63 10.22 1.28 10.24
N ILE A 64 9.24 1.60 9.38
CA ILE A 64 8.86 2.99 9.08
C ILE A 64 7.64 3.39 9.92
N THR A 65 7.53 4.68 10.21
CA THR A 65 6.34 5.22 10.90
C THR A 65 5.20 5.47 9.92
N MET A 66 4.00 5.72 10.45
CA MET A 66 2.88 6.17 9.62
C MET A 66 3.19 7.51 8.93
N SER A 67 3.94 8.40 9.58
CA SER A 67 4.34 9.68 8.99
C SER A 67 5.24 9.47 7.77
N ASP A 68 6.21 8.57 7.89
CA ASP A 68 7.09 8.19 6.76
C ASP A 68 6.29 7.56 5.62
N PHE A 69 5.28 6.74 5.96
CA PHE A 69 4.41 6.13 4.96
C PHE A 69 3.64 7.17 4.15
N VAL A 70 3.18 8.26 4.78
CA VAL A 70 2.48 9.35 4.10
C VAL A 70 3.39 10.05 3.08
N HIS A 71 4.71 10.10 3.29
CA HIS A 71 5.64 10.64 2.29
C HIS A 71 5.71 9.81 0.99
N PHE A 72 5.26 8.56 1.00
CA PHE A 72 5.12 7.77 -0.23
C PHE A 72 3.80 8.05 -0.97
N MET A 73 2.84 8.76 -0.38
CA MET A 73 1.63 9.13 -1.08
C MET A 73 1.97 10.10 -2.24
N PRO A 74 1.29 9.99 -3.38
CA PRO A 74 1.37 11.03 -4.41
C PRO A 74 1.00 12.38 -3.80
N GLU A 75 1.72 13.45 -4.14
CA GLU A 75 1.23 14.79 -3.86
C GLU A 75 -0.07 14.98 -4.63
N HIS A 76 -1.14 15.24 -3.90
CA HIS A 76 -2.42 15.57 -4.50
C HIS A 76 -2.35 17.04 -4.93
N GLU A 77 -1.83 17.29 -6.12
CA GLU A 77 -2.01 18.59 -6.76
C GLU A 77 -3.53 18.77 -6.95
N PRO A 78 -4.19 19.73 -6.27
CA PRO A 78 -5.62 19.91 -6.45
C PRO A 78 -5.87 20.23 -7.91
N ALA A 79 -6.73 19.44 -8.55
CA ALA A 79 -7.17 19.69 -9.92
C ALA A 79 -7.62 21.16 -10.04
N LYS A 80 -6.92 21.89 -10.91
CA LYS A 80 -7.16 23.32 -11.18
C LYS A 80 -8.47 23.53 -11.92
#